data_AF-A0A1B9MZW4-F1
#
_entry.id   AF-A0A1B9MZW4-F1
#
_cell.length_a   1.000
_cell.length_b   1.000
_cell.length_c   1.000
_cell.angle_alpha   90.00
_cell.angle_beta   90.00
_cell.angle_gamma   90.00
#
_symmetry.space_group_name_H-M   'P 1'
#
loop_
_entity.id
_entity.type
_entity.pdbx_description
1 polymer ?
#
loop_
_entity_poly.entity_id
_entity_poly.type
_entity_poly.pdbx_seq_one_letter_code
_entity_poly.pdbx_strand_id
1 'polypeptide(L)'
;MIAGAEKPYIVGEQKLMAFRASELPHGWYFRNGDNYLLDSPQGRALNSLSANYKEDYKITIKVINGQQYINVPTAFSDDGRGFFERAVNGTSRQVGSIENDAIRNIWGQLYNVMQWRGTVGVGVFHVGEPNTAGSGLNNRHSNAATYATDSDFPERTITFDASRVAPVTSDDNRPLNIGMTPAIYLGV
;
A
#
# COMPACT_ATOMS: atom_id res chain seq x y z
N MET A 1 -0.83 30.54 -34.42
CA MET A 1 -0.32 29.76 -33.27
C MET A 1 0.88 28.98 -33.75
N ILE A 2 2.03 29.08 -33.06
CA ILE A 2 3.17 28.21 -33.34
C ILE A 2 2.82 26.85 -32.74
N ALA A 3 2.93 25.77 -33.52
CA ALA A 3 2.75 24.43 -33.02
C ALA A 3 3.76 24.19 -31.89
N GLY A 4 3.28 23.88 -30.68
CA GLY A 4 4.16 23.64 -29.55
C GLY A 4 5.09 22.47 -29.87
N ALA A 5 6.40 22.68 -29.72
CA ALA A 5 7.36 21.60 -29.88
C ALA A 5 6.97 20.45 -28.96
N GLU A 6 6.80 19.24 -29.52
CA GLU A 6 6.55 18.06 -28.72
C GLU A 6 7.67 17.92 -27.70
N LYS A 7 7.30 17.80 -26.42
CA LYS A 7 8.28 17.60 -25.35
C LYS A 7 8.98 16.26 -25.62
N PRO A 8 10.29 16.22 -25.91
CA PRO A 8 10.95 14.97 -26.25
C PRO A 8 10.94 14.05 -25.03
N TYR A 9 10.19 12.95 -25.14
CA TYR A 9 10.20 11.90 -24.13
C TYR A 9 11.53 11.14 -24.18
N ILE A 10 12.07 10.82 -23.01
CA ILE A 10 13.34 10.10 -22.89
C ILE A 10 13.04 8.60 -22.79
N VAL A 11 13.79 7.75 -23.47
CA VAL A 11 13.67 6.28 -23.32
C VAL A 11 13.95 5.92 -21.86
N GLY A 12 12.99 5.25 -21.20
CA GLY A 12 13.00 5.04 -19.75
C GLY A 12 12.28 6.12 -18.93
N GLU A 13 11.60 7.10 -19.54
CA GLU A 13 10.67 7.95 -18.81
C GLU A 13 9.50 7.09 -18.29
N GLN A 14 9.25 7.11 -16.97
CA GLN A 14 8.13 6.42 -16.33
C GLN A 14 7.16 7.43 -15.74
N LYS A 15 5.84 7.18 -15.84
CA LYS A 15 4.80 8.00 -15.19
C LYS A 15 3.47 7.27 -15.07
N LEU A 16 2.55 7.85 -14.31
CA LEU A 16 1.12 7.52 -14.34
C LEU A 16 0.42 8.27 -15.47
N MET A 17 -0.40 7.57 -16.26
CA MET A 17 -1.12 8.11 -17.40
C MET A 17 -2.64 7.90 -17.28
N ALA A 18 -3.42 8.89 -17.76
CA ALA A 18 -4.89 8.88 -17.70
C ALA A 18 -5.55 8.09 -18.85
N PHE A 19 -4.83 7.16 -19.47
CA PHE A 19 -5.32 6.26 -20.53
C PHE A 19 -5.44 4.84 -19.97
N ARG A 20 -6.27 3.98 -20.57
CA ARG A 20 -6.24 2.54 -20.28
C ARG A 20 -4.95 1.92 -20.83
N ALA A 21 -4.54 0.76 -20.28
CA ALA A 21 -3.37 0.03 -20.76
C ALA A 21 -3.41 -0.31 -22.28
N SER A 22 -4.59 -0.60 -22.82
CA SER A 22 -4.83 -0.85 -24.24
C SER A 22 -4.95 0.42 -25.11
N GLU A 23 -4.91 1.61 -24.50
CA GLU A 23 -5.12 2.92 -25.11
C GLU A 23 -3.92 3.84 -24.89
N LEU A 24 -2.77 3.28 -24.49
CA LEU A 24 -1.53 4.03 -24.31
C LEU A 24 -1.08 4.65 -25.65
N PRO A 25 -0.62 5.92 -25.66
CA PRO A 25 -0.05 6.53 -26.86
C PRO A 25 1.16 5.74 -27.40
N HIS A 26 1.43 5.86 -28.71
CA HIS A 26 2.58 5.21 -29.34
C HIS A 26 3.89 5.51 -28.59
N GLY A 27 4.77 4.51 -28.50
CA GLY A 27 6.00 4.56 -27.71
C GLY A 27 5.81 4.32 -26.20
N TRP A 28 4.59 4.30 -25.67
CA TRP A 28 4.32 4.03 -24.24
C TRP A 28 3.82 2.60 -24.00
N TYR A 29 4.38 1.96 -22.97
CA TYR A 29 4.13 0.56 -22.62
C TYR A 29 3.71 0.45 -21.15
N PHE A 30 2.78 -0.46 -20.84
CA PHE A 30 2.29 -0.70 -19.49
C PHE A 30 3.39 -1.34 -18.61
N ARG A 31 3.56 -0.87 -17.37
CA ARG A 31 4.57 -1.39 -16.42
C ARG A 31 4.02 -2.57 -15.62
N ASN A 32 3.89 -3.72 -16.27
CA ASN A 32 3.28 -4.94 -15.73
C ASN A 32 4.19 -6.17 -15.70
N GLY A 33 5.47 -6.04 -16.04
CA GLY A 33 6.39 -7.19 -16.14
C GLY A 33 6.30 -8.01 -17.44
N ASP A 34 5.55 -7.53 -18.46
CA ASP A 34 5.46 -8.18 -19.77
C ASP A 34 6.83 -8.33 -20.46
N ASN A 35 6.91 -9.29 -21.37
CA ASN A 35 8.16 -9.81 -21.88
C ASN A 35 8.25 -9.68 -23.39
N TYR A 36 9.30 -8.99 -23.84
CA TYR A 36 9.57 -8.74 -25.25
C TYR A 36 10.80 -9.55 -25.68
N LEU A 37 10.80 -10.09 -26.89
CA LEU A 37 11.99 -10.70 -27.48
C LEU A 37 13.14 -9.69 -27.45
N LEU A 38 14.34 -10.11 -27.07
CA LEU A 38 15.49 -9.20 -26.87
C LEU A 38 15.87 -8.43 -28.14
N ASP A 39 15.63 -9.02 -29.32
CA ASP A 39 15.90 -8.45 -30.63
C ASP A 39 14.73 -7.62 -31.20
N SER A 40 13.55 -7.62 -30.57
CA SER A 40 12.41 -6.75 -30.94
C SER A 40 12.73 -5.26 -30.75
N PRO A 41 11.98 -4.33 -31.36
CA PRO A 41 12.16 -2.88 -31.11
C PRO A 41 12.12 -2.54 -29.61
N GLN A 42 11.15 -3.10 -28.88
CA GLN A 42 10.96 -2.91 -27.44
C GLN A 42 12.13 -3.53 -26.66
N GLY A 43 12.55 -4.74 -27.03
CA GLY A 43 13.67 -5.43 -26.39
C GLY A 43 15.00 -4.69 -26.54
N ARG A 44 15.26 -4.13 -27.73
CA ARG A 44 16.43 -3.28 -27.98
C ARG A 44 16.38 -1.97 -27.20
N ALA A 45 15.21 -1.32 -27.14
CA ALA A 45 15.01 -0.11 -26.34
C ALA A 45 15.28 -0.36 -24.84
N LEU A 46 14.65 -1.41 -24.27
CA LEU A 46 14.88 -1.85 -22.89
C LEU A 46 16.34 -2.22 -22.63
N ASN A 47 16.99 -2.93 -23.54
CA ASN A 47 18.38 -3.34 -23.36
C ASN A 47 19.37 -2.17 -23.49
N SER A 48 19.01 -1.10 -24.21
CA SER A 48 19.83 0.13 -24.30
C SER A 48 19.94 0.91 -22.98
N LEU A 49 19.03 0.68 -22.04
CA LEU A 49 19.06 1.27 -20.70
C LEU A 49 20.31 0.82 -19.93
N SER A 50 20.81 1.70 -19.05
CA SER A 50 22.03 1.45 -18.28
C SER A 50 21.89 0.22 -17.36
N ALA A 51 23.03 -0.37 -16.96
CA ALA A 51 23.04 -1.49 -16.02
C ALA A 51 22.31 -1.13 -14.71
N ASN A 52 22.64 0.00 -14.10
CA ASN A 52 22.02 0.50 -12.87
C ASN A 52 20.51 0.67 -13.03
N TYR A 53 20.03 1.29 -14.11
CA TYR A 53 18.59 1.44 -14.34
C TYR A 53 17.89 0.08 -14.42
N LYS A 54 18.50 -0.89 -15.11
CA LYS A 54 17.95 -2.25 -15.22
C LYS A 54 17.96 -2.99 -13.88
N GLU A 55 18.99 -2.78 -13.06
CA GLU A 55 19.08 -3.31 -11.70
C GLU A 55 18.05 -2.69 -10.75
N ASP A 56 17.90 -1.37 -10.75
CA ASP A 56 16.94 -0.63 -9.92
C ASP A 56 15.51 -1.10 -10.20
N TYR A 57 15.11 -1.13 -11.48
CA TYR A 57 13.75 -1.44 -11.90
C TYR A 57 13.48 -2.92 -12.24
N LYS A 58 14.40 -3.82 -11.87
CA LYS A 58 14.31 -5.29 -12.08
C LYS A 58 13.98 -5.67 -13.53
N ILE A 59 14.64 -5.01 -14.47
CA ILE A 59 14.62 -5.34 -15.90
C ILE A 59 15.69 -6.40 -16.15
N THR A 60 15.27 -7.62 -16.45
CA THR A 60 16.13 -8.80 -16.54
C THR A 60 16.00 -9.47 -17.90
N ILE A 61 17.07 -10.11 -18.36
CA ILE A 61 17.05 -10.98 -19.54
C ILE A 61 16.86 -12.43 -19.07
N LYS A 62 15.88 -13.13 -19.64
CA LYS A 62 15.60 -14.55 -19.37
C LYS A 62 15.46 -15.35 -20.66
N VAL A 63 15.76 -16.64 -20.60
CA VAL A 63 15.60 -17.56 -21.74
C VAL A 63 14.26 -18.28 -21.59
N ILE A 64 13.40 -18.16 -22.61
CA ILE A 64 12.12 -18.87 -22.71
C ILE A 64 12.11 -19.59 -24.06
N ASN A 65 11.88 -20.90 -24.06
CA ASN A 65 11.84 -21.73 -25.28
C ASN A 65 13.06 -21.56 -26.21
N GLY A 66 14.25 -21.35 -25.63
CA GLY A 66 15.50 -21.15 -26.37
C GLY A 66 15.74 -19.72 -26.90
N GLN A 67 14.79 -18.80 -26.73
CA GLN A 67 14.92 -17.40 -27.12
C GLN A 67 15.15 -16.49 -25.91
N GLN A 68 15.88 -15.39 -26.08
CA GLN A 68 16.08 -14.39 -25.04
C GLN A 68 14.94 -13.36 -25.04
N TYR A 69 14.38 -13.11 -23.86
CA TYR A 69 13.36 -12.11 -23.60
C TYR A 69 13.85 -11.13 -22.53
N ILE A 70 13.38 -9.90 -22.58
CA ILE A 70 13.61 -8.85 -21.58
C ILE A 70 12.27 -8.27 -21.12
N ASN A 71 12.12 -8.04 -19.81
CA ASN A 71 10.87 -7.53 -19.25
C ASN A 71 10.79 -6.00 -19.23
N VAL A 72 9.59 -5.44 -19.42
CA VAL A 72 9.29 -4.10 -18.89
C VAL A 72 9.31 -4.14 -17.36
N PRO A 73 9.59 -3.04 -16.65
CA PRO A 73 9.49 -3.02 -15.20
C PRO A 73 8.05 -3.22 -14.74
N THR A 74 7.86 -3.72 -13.52
CA THR A 74 6.54 -3.81 -12.87
C THR A 74 6.32 -2.64 -11.93
N ALA A 75 5.10 -2.09 -11.92
CA ALA A 75 4.63 -1.13 -10.91
C ALA A 75 3.82 -1.80 -9.79
N PHE A 76 3.82 -3.14 -9.75
CA PHE A 76 3.03 -3.97 -8.84
C PHE A 76 3.93 -4.91 -8.03
N SER A 77 3.56 -5.15 -6.77
CA SER A 77 4.10 -6.22 -5.92
C SER A 77 3.61 -7.60 -6.35
N ASP A 78 4.22 -8.66 -5.81
CA ASP A 78 3.91 -10.06 -6.14
C ASP A 78 2.45 -10.46 -5.78
N ASP A 79 1.80 -9.73 -4.89
CA ASP A 79 0.38 -9.86 -4.52
C ASP A 79 -0.58 -9.04 -5.41
N GLY A 80 -0.07 -8.32 -6.41
CA GLY A 80 -0.83 -7.50 -7.35
C GLY A 80 -1.19 -6.09 -6.86
N ARG A 81 -0.82 -5.69 -5.63
CA ARG A 81 -0.98 -4.30 -5.18
C ARG A 81 -0.05 -3.36 -5.96
N GLY A 82 -0.50 -2.14 -6.24
CA GLY A 82 0.31 -1.13 -6.93
C GLY A 82 1.22 -0.38 -5.95
N PHE A 83 2.49 -0.17 -6.32
CA PHE A 83 3.41 0.62 -5.50
C PHE A 83 3.07 2.12 -5.54
N PHE A 84 3.15 2.78 -4.39
CA PHE A 84 3.18 4.24 -4.31
C PHE A 84 4.59 4.76 -4.56
N GLU A 85 4.81 5.43 -5.69
CA GLU A 85 6.08 6.07 -6.00
C GLU A 85 6.36 7.25 -5.05
N ARG A 86 7.57 7.29 -4.49
CA ARG A 86 7.99 8.31 -3.53
C ARG A 86 9.42 8.78 -3.77
N ALA A 87 9.72 10.00 -3.31
CA ALA A 87 11.07 10.54 -3.39
C ALA A 87 12.09 9.69 -2.60
N VAL A 88 13.22 9.45 -3.26
CA VAL A 88 14.43 8.82 -2.72
C VAL A 88 15.30 9.89 -2.04
N ASN A 89 16.17 9.48 -1.11
CA ASN A 89 17.08 10.40 -0.41
C ASN A 89 18.56 10.25 -0.84
N GLY A 90 18.83 9.38 -1.83
CA GLY A 90 20.17 9.11 -2.35
C GLY A 90 21.11 8.40 -1.38
N THR A 91 20.62 7.96 -0.21
CA THR A 91 21.40 7.28 0.83
C THR A 91 20.70 6.02 1.31
N SER A 92 19.87 6.08 2.36
CA SER A 92 19.13 4.93 2.90
C SER A 92 17.93 4.49 2.04
N ARG A 93 17.47 5.36 1.12
CA ARG A 93 16.47 5.04 0.09
C ARG A 93 17.04 5.42 -1.27
N GLN A 94 17.21 4.41 -2.12
CA GLN A 94 17.73 4.53 -3.49
C GLN A 94 16.61 4.34 -4.52
N VAL A 95 16.89 4.63 -5.79
CA VAL A 95 15.98 4.25 -6.89
C VAL A 95 15.79 2.73 -6.88
N GLY A 96 14.59 2.24 -7.18
CA GLY A 96 14.29 0.81 -7.15
C GLY A 96 14.17 0.17 -5.76
N SER A 97 14.42 0.91 -4.66
CA SER A 97 14.20 0.38 -3.31
C SER A 97 12.71 0.31 -2.97
N ILE A 98 12.27 -0.87 -2.52
CA ILE A 98 10.90 -1.16 -2.13
C ILE A 98 10.80 -1.06 -0.59
N GLU A 99 9.78 -0.35 -0.12
CA GLU A 99 9.38 -0.30 1.28
C GLU A 99 8.00 -0.94 1.41
N ASN A 100 7.84 -1.88 2.35
CA ASN A 100 6.53 -2.46 2.65
C ASN A 100 5.62 -1.44 3.35
N ASP A 101 4.33 -1.78 3.46
CA ASP A 101 3.35 -0.98 4.17
C ASP A 101 3.76 -0.76 5.64
N ALA A 102 3.73 0.50 6.06
CA ALA A 102 4.15 0.90 7.40
C ALA A 102 3.37 2.13 7.87
N ILE A 103 2.92 2.08 9.11
CA ILE A 103 2.46 3.25 9.87
C ILE A 103 3.55 3.71 10.83
N ARG A 104 3.53 5.01 11.18
CA ARG A 104 4.29 5.48 12.35
C ARG A 104 3.71 4.84 13.61
N ASN A 105 4.56 4.63 14.62
CA ASN A 105 4.13 4.14 15.92
C ASN A 105 2.96 4.98 16.47
N ILE A 106 1.85 4.33 16.82
CA ILE A 106 0.69 4.93 17.48
C ILE A 106 0.70 4.40 18.91
N TRP A 107 1.06 5.26 19.87
CA TRP A 107 1.19 4.88 21.27
C TRP A 107 0.42 5.85 22.18
N GLY A 108 -0.19 5.31 23.22
CA GLY A 108 -0.92 6.03 24.25
C GLY A 108 -1.45 5.06 25.30
N GLN A 109 -2.05 5.59 26.37
CA GLN A 109 -2.62 4.80 27.46
C GLN A 109 -4.09 5.14 27.65
N LEU A 110 -4.91 4.11 27.83
CA LEU A 110 -6.33 4.26 28.17
C LEU A 110 -6.49 4.18 29.70
N TYR A 111 -6.87 5.29 30.32
CA TYR A 111 -7.18 5.38 31.74
C TYR A 111 -8.68 5.60 31.94
N ASN A 112 -9.23 5.04 33.01
CA ASN A 112 -10.60 5.32 33.47
C ASN A 112 -11.68 5.17 32.38
N VAL A 113 -11.60 4.10 31.58
CA VAL A 113 -12.58 3.85 30.51
C VAL A 113 -13.92 3.42 31.12
N MET A 114 -14.86 4.37 31.18
CA MET A 114 -16.17 4.22 31.80
C MET A 114 -17.28 4.19 30.72
N GLN A 115 -18.30 3.36 30.93
CA GLN A 115 -19.49 3.27 30.08
C GLN A 115 -20.74 3.50 30.94
N TRP A 116 -21.60 4.44 30.52
CA TRP A 116 -22.84 4.74 31.24
C TRP A 116 -23.82 3.56 31.18
N ARG A 117 -24.62 3.39 32.24
CA ARG A 117 -25.62 2.32 32.31
C ARG A 117 -26.66 2.48 31.19
N GLY A 118 -26.96 1.40 30.48
CA GLY A 118 -27.92 1.39 29.38
C GLY A 118 -27.42 2.01 28.06
N THR A 119 -26.16 2.45 27.95
CA THR A 119 -25.58 2.91 26.67
C THR A 119 -24.70 1.84 26.03
N VAL A 120 -24.50 1.92 24.72
CA VAL A 120 -23.50 1.15 23.96
C VAL A 120 -22.24 2.00 23.74
N GLY A 121 -21.08 1.36 23.59
CA GLY A 121 -19.85 2.06 23.26
C GLY A 121 -19.86 2.63 21.83
N VAL A 122 -19.26 3.80 21.64
CA VAL A 122 -19.15 4.51 20.34
C VAL A 122 -17.69 4.82 20.01
N GLY A 123 -17.38 5.01 18.72
CA GLY A 123 -15.99 5.17 18.25
C GLY A 123 -15.25 3.82 18.13
N VAL A 124 -13.91 3.90 18.01
CA VAL A 124 -13.05 2.71 17.76
C VAL A 124 -12.79 1.87 19.00
N PHE A 125 -12.75 2.46 20.19
CA PHE A 125 -12.68 1.73 21.46
C PHE A 125 -14.10 1.62 22.02
N HIS A 126 -14.63 0.41 22.11
CA HIS A 126 -16.02 0.20 22.52
C HIS A 126 -16.20 -1.09 23.32
N VAL A 127 -17.37 -1.22 23.94
CA VAL A 127 -17.92 -2.50 24.40
C VAL A 127 -19.17 -2.76 23.58
N GLY A 128 -19.31 -3.97 23.02
CA GLY A 128 -20.42 -4.32 22.11
C GLY A 128 -21.79 -4.28 22.79
N GLU A 129 -21.86 -4.78 24.02
CA GLU A 129 -23.11 -4.91 24.76
C GLU A 129 -23.43 -3.69 25.65
N PRO A 130 -24.70 -3.26 25.73
CA PRO A 130 -25.14 -2.28 26.72
C PRO A 130 -24.74 -2.70 28.14
N ASN A 131 -24.45 -1.72 29.01
CA ASN A 131 -24.31 -2.02 30.43
C ASN A 131 -25.71 -2.21 31.05
N THR A 132 -26.13 -3.46 31.27
CA THR A 132 -27.44 -3.82 31.81
C THR A 132 -27.48 -3.92 33.34
N ALA A 133 -26.36 -4.22 34.00
CA ALA A 133 -26.26 -4.43 35.44
C ALA A 133 -24.93 -3.92 36.02
N GLY A 134 -24.99 -3.06 37.05
CA GLY A 134 -23.83 -2.62 37.81
C GLY A 134 -22.83 -1.72 37.06
N SER A 135 -21.59 -1.69 37.57
CA SER A 135 -20.41 -0.89 37.20
C SER A 135 -19.16 -1.71 37.56
N GLY A 136 -17.94 -1.61 36.98
CA GLY A 136 -16.63 -1.95 37.64
C GLY A 136 -15.86 -3.28 37.37
N LEU A 137 -15.56 -4.17 38.37
CA LEU A 137 -14.58 -5.32 38.31
C LEU A 137 -14.87 -6.74 38.99
N ASN A 138 -16.00 -7.10 39.66
CA ASN A 138 -16.30 -8.41 40.33
C ASN A 138 -16.37 -9.67 39.42
N ASN A 139 -15.78 -9.67 38.22
CA ASN A 139 -15.86 -10.80 37.29
C ASN A 139 -14.46 -11.22 36.78
N ARG A 140 -13.49 -11.30 37.70
CA ARG A 140 -12.10 -11.66 37.41
C ARG A 140 -11.83 -13.15 37.62
N HIS A 141 -11.24 -13.79 36.61
CA HIS A 141 -10.65 -15.14 36.72
C HIS A 141 -9.26 -15.14 37.41
N SER A 142 -9.11 -14.42 38.53
CA SER A 142 -7.88 -14.46 39.35
C SER A 142 -8.15 -14.09 40.81
N ASN A 143 -7.27 -14.54 41.71
CA ASN A 143 -7.46 -14.57 43.17
C ASN A 143 -7.34 -13.20 43.88
N ALA A 144 -7.93 -12.14 43.33
CA ALA A 144 -8.01 -10.84 44.00
C ALA A 144 -9.18 -10.87 45.01
N ALA A 145 -8.87 -10.71 46.30
CA ALA A 145 -9.90 -10.50 47.31
C ALA A 145 -10.46 -9.07 47.18
N THR A 146 -11.76 -8.96 46.88
CA THR A 146 -12.50 -7.69 46.87
C THR A 146 -13.28 -7.53 48.18
N TYR A 147 -13.28 -6.33 48.73
CA TYR A 147 -14.05 -5.96 49.92
C TYR A 147 -15.35 -5.27 49.48
N ALA A 148 -16.41 -5.34 50.31
CA ALA A 148 -17.71 -4.75 50.00
C ALA A 148 -17.70 -3.20 49.88
N THR A 149 -16.58 -2.56 50.21
CA THR A 149 -16.32 -1.12 50.04
C THR A 149 -15.50 -0.78 48.79
N ASP A 150 -14.95 -1.78 48.10
CA ASP A 150 -14.23 -1.57 46.85
C ASP A 150 -15.24 -1.20 45.76
N SER A 151 -15.04 -0.03 45.15
CA SER A 151 -16.03 0.66 44.30
C SER A 151 -16.71 -0.26 43.29
N ASP A 152 -18.01 -0.52 43.50
CA ASP A 152 -18.76 -1.66 42.96
C ASP A 152 -18.70 -1.92 41.44
N PHE A 153 -18.88 -3.21 41.11
CA PHE A 153 -17.92 -4.00 40.32
C PHE A 153 -18.57 -5.12 39.37
N PRO A 154 -18.48 -5.15 37.99
CA PRO A 154 -17.87 -6.22 37.14
C PRO A 154 -17.08 -5.81 35.84
N GLU A 155 -15.93 -6.49 35.58
CA GLU A 155 -14.88 -6.19 34.55
C GLU A 155 -15.37 -6.29 33.10
N ARG A 156 -14.89 -5.42 32.19
CA ARG A 156 -15.26 -5.46 30.76
C ARG A 156 -14.05 -5.41 29.82
N THR A 157 -14.05 -6.28 28.81
CA THR A 157 -13.15 -6.20 27.66
C THR A 157 -13.48 -4.98 26.80
N ILE A 158 -12.48 -4.14 26.52
CA ILE A 158 -12.58 -3.05 25.54
C ILE A 158 -12.13 -3.60 24.19
N THR A 159 -13.01 -3.58 23.20
CA THR A 159 -12.69 -3.91 21.81
C THR A 159 -12.10 -2.70 21.11
N PHE A 160 -11.02 -2.89 20.35
CA PHE A 160 -10.58 -1.95 19.33
C PHE A 160 -11.06 -2.41 17.96
N ASP A 161 -11.82 -1.57 17.27
CA ASP A 161 -12.31 -1.82 15.92
C ASP A 161 -12.32 -0.50 15.11
N ALA A 162 -11.36 -0.38 14.18
CA ALA A 162 -11.22 0.77 13.30
C ALA A 162 -12.34 0.88 12.24
N SER A 163 -13.00 -0.24 11.89
CA SER A 163 -14.04 -0.28 10.84
C SER A 163 -15.25 0.59 11.17
N ARG A 164 -15.44 0.89 12.47
CA ARG A 164 -16.51 1.73 13.02
C ARG A 164 -16.36 3.23 12.72
N VAL A 165 -15.20 3.69 12.25
CA VAL A 165 -14.97 5.11 11.91
C VAL A 165 -14.29 5.33 10.55
N ALA A 166 -13.66 4.30 9.99
CA ALA A 166 -13.04 4.35 8.67
C ALA A 166 -13.28 3.01 7.95
N PRO A 167 -13.49 2.99 6.62
CA PRO A 167 -13.49 1.74 5.87
C PRO A 167 -12.17 0.99 6.03
N VAL A 168 -12.22 -0.25 6.51
CA VAL A 168 -11.05 -1.12 6.64
C VAL A 168 -11.14 -2.20 5.56
N THR A 169 -10.07 -2.36 4.80
CA THR A 169 -9.84 -3.51 3.91
C THR A 169 -8.81 -4.44 4.54
N SER A 170 -8.89 -5.74 4.26
CA SER A 170 -8.03 -6.77 4.85
C SER A 170 -6.53 -6.55 4.61
N ASP A 171 -6.17 -6.02 3.44
CA ASP A 171 -4.81 -6.15 2.90
C ASP A 171 -4.14 -4.80 2.55
N ASP A 172 -4.72 -3.68 2.99
CA ASP A 172 -4.25 -2.35 2.58
C ASP A 172 -4.62 -1.23 3.56
N ASN A 173 -3.66 -0.33 3.81
CA ASN A 173 -3.84 0.92 4.52
C ASN A 173 -3.42 2.09 3.61
N ARG A 174 -4.40 2.69 2.96
CA ARG A 174 -4.21 3.71 1.91
C ARG A 174 -5.08 4.95 2.13
N PRO A 175 -4.61 6.14 1.74
CA PRO A 175 -5.50 7.29 1.58
C PRO A 175 -6.49 7.06 0.41
N LEU A 176 -7.48 7.95 0.30
CA LEU A 176 -8.29 8.06 -0.91
C LEU A 176 -7.36 8.29 -2.13
N ASN A 177 -7.58 7.53 -3.19
CA ASN A 177 -6.74 7.50 -4.38
C ASN A 177 -7.60 7.30 -5.64
N ILE A 178 -6.97 7.47 -6.81
CA ILE A 178 -7.59 7.28 -8.13
C ILE A 178 -6.67 6.44 -9.01
N GLY A 179 -7.23 5.51 -9.76
CA GLY A 179 -6.47 4.64 -10.67
C GLY A 179 -5.95 5.39 -11.90
N MET A 180 -4.69 5.13 -12.25
CA MET A 180 -4.03 5.59 -13.47
C MET A 180 -3.12 4.47 -13.99
N THR A 181 -2.86 4.41 -15.30
CA THR A 181 -2.00 3.37 -15.86
C THR A 181 -0.52 3.73 -15.68
N PRO A 182 0.28 2.93 -14.94
CA PRO A 182 1.72 3.12 -14.86
C PRO A 182 2.37 2.71 -16.19
N ALA A 183 3.07 3.64 -16.84
CA ALA A 183 3.65 3.43 -18.16
C ALA A 183 5.14 3.81 -18.21
N ILE A 184 5.86 3.21 -19.17
CA ILE A 184 7.25 3.50 -19.54
C ILE A 184 7.34 3.87 -21.02
N TYR A 185 8.14 4.88 -21.37
CA TYR A 185 8.41 5.24 -22.75
C TYR A 185 9.60 4.46 -23.32
N LEU A 186 9.39 3.77 -24.44
CA LEU A 186 10.41 3.07 -25.22
C LEU A 186 10.64 3.71 -26.60
N GLY A 187 9.74 4.57 -27.07
CA GLY A 187 9.87 5.31 -28.35
C GLY A 187 9.78 4.44 -29.61
N VAL A 188 9.13 3.29 -29.52
CA VAL A 188 8.95 2.27 -30.58
C VAL A 188 7.54 1.68 -30.55
#